data_AF-A0A936FVP8-F1
#
_entry.id   AF-A0A936FVP8-F1
#
_cell.length_a   1.000
_cell.length_b   1.000
_cell.length_c   1.000
_cell.angle_alpha   90.00
_cell.angle_beta   90.00
_cell.angle_gamma   90.00
#
_symmetry.space_group_name_H-M   'P 1'
#
loop_
_entity.id
_entity.type
_entity.pdbx_description
1 polymer ?
#
loop_
_entity_poly.entity_id
_entity_poly.type
_entity_poly.pdbx_seq_one_letter_code
_entity_poly.pdbx_strand_id
1 'polypeptide(L)'
;MKKLIGEFDCKLDDKGRLKLPAPLLKQMGESSSFTFVVNRGFEANLMMYPESIWDKISSQVDKLNQYIKKNREFVRYFYRGATKMETDTSERILIPKKLLEYAGIDKEVVLFAYNDRIEVWSKANYDAVLADEPFDFSDLAEDVLGNIDQI
;
A
#
# COMPACT_ATOMS: atom_id res chain seq x y z
N MET A 1 2.00 -14.41 8.95
CA MET A 1 2.71 -13.13 8.77
C MET A 1 2.34 -12.23 9.94
N LYS A 2 3.30 -11.52 10.54
CA LYS A 2 3.01 -10.58 11.63
C LYS A 2 2.30 -9.34 11.07
N LYS A 3 1.55 -8.64 11.93
CA LYS A 3 0.92 -7.36 11.60
C LYS A 3 2.02 -6.35 11.23
N LEU A 4 1.93 -5.73 10.06
CA LEU A 4 2.76 -4.62 9.64
C LEU A 4 2.23 -3.34 10.28
N ILE A 5 3.11 -2.58 10.91
CA ILE A 5 2.80 -1.30 11.55
C ILE A 5 3.94 -0.30 11.38
N GLY A 6 3.57 0.97 11.29
CA GLY A 6 4.48 2.11 11.38
C GLY A 6 4.42 3.04 10.17
N GLU A 7 4.94 4.24 10.37
CA GLU A 7 5.13 5.26 9.35
C GLU A 7 6.63 5.50 9.18
N PHE A 8 7.09 5.54 7.93
CA PHE A 8 8.52 5.66 7.63
C PHE A 8 8.74 6.69 6.53
N ASP A 9 9.39 7.81 6.90
CA ASP A 9 9.93 8.75 5.93
C ASP A 9 11.09 8.11 5.17
N CYS A 10 10.97 8.08 3.85
CA CYS A 10 11.91 7.47 2.92
C CYS A 10 12.22 8.44 1.76
N LYS A 11 13.21 8.09 0.95
CA LYS A 11 13.53 8.82 -0.29
C LYS A 11 13.77 7.86 -1.45
N LEU A 12 13.32 8.25 -2.63
CA LEU A 12 13.75 7.62 -3.87
C LEU A 12 15.18 8.04 -4.19
N ASP A 13 15.94 7.11 -4.77
CA ASP A 13 17.17 7.46 -5.46
C ASP A 13 16.90 7.97 -6.88
N ASP A 14 17.95 8.46 -7.55
CA ASP A 14 17.85 9.07 -8.89
C ASP A 14 17.33 8.11 -9.98
N LYS A 15 17.24 6.80 -9.68
CA LYS A 15 16.70 5.78 -10.58
C LYS A 15 15.27 5.37 -10.22
N GLY A 16 14.64 6.03 -9.25
CA GLY A 16 13.30 5.70 -8.77
C GLY A 16 13.27 4.45 -7.89
N ARG A 17 14.41 4.06 -7.29
CA ARG A 17 14.44 2.94 -6.35
C ARG A 17 14.20 3.43 -4.92
N LEU A 18 13.36 2.69 -4.20
CA LEU A 18 13.04 2.93 -2.81
C LEU A 18 13.77 1.91 -1.93
N LYS A 19 14.61 2.38 -1.01
CA LYS A 19 15.17 1.50 0.04
C LYS A 19 14.11 1.25 1.11
N LEU A 20 13.85 -0.03 1.42
CA LEU A 20 12.88 -0.39 2.44
C LEU A 20 13.48 -0.18 3.85
N PRO A 21 12.71 0.37 4.81
CA PRO A 21 13.16 0.54 6.19
C PRO A 21 13.45 -0.80 6.87
N ALA A 22 14.63 -0.92 7.49
CA ALA A 22 15.01 -2.13 8.23
C ALA A 22 13.99 -2.56 9.31
N PRO A 23 13.35 -1.65 10.08
CA PRO A 23 12.30 -2.05 11.03
C PRO A 23 11.08 -2.68 10.36
N LEU A 24 10.72 -2.25 9.15
CA LEU A 24 9.63 -2.83 8.37
C LEU A 24 9.99 -4.22 7.85
N LEU A 25 11.20 -4.39 7.30
CA LEU A 25 11.71 -5.69 6.86
C LEU A 25 11.75 -6.71 8.00
N LYS A 26 12.19 -6.29 9.20
CA LYS A 26 12.22 -7.15 10.40
C LYS A 26 10.83 -7.67 10.78
N GLN A 27 9.75 -6.93 10.51
CA GLN A 27 8.38 -7.41 10.76
C GLN A 27 7.96 -8.53 9.78
N MET A 28 8.56 -8.56 8.59
CA MET A 28 8.31 -9.57 7.56
C MET A 28 9.12 -10.86 7.77
N GLY A 29 10.14 -10.83 8.63
CA GLY A 29 10.99 -11.97 8.96
C GLY A 29 12.34 -11.93 8.24
N GLU A 30 13.14 -12.98 8.40
CA GLU A 30 14.42 -13.11 7.73
C GLU A 30 14.22 -13.67 6.31
N SER A 31 14.79 -13.00 5.31
CA SER A 31 14.82 -13.47 3.92
C SER A 31 16.02 -12.88 3.19
N SER A 32 16.52 -13.58 2.17
CA SER A 32 17.54 -13.04 1.26
C SER A 32 16.97 -12.02 0.26
N SER A 33 15.65 -12.05 0.05
CA SER A 33 14.92 -11.14 -0.83
C SER A 33 13.44 -11.11 -0.45
N PHE A 34 12.78 -9.98 -0.64
CA PHE A 34 11.35 -9.80 -0.43
C PHE A 34 10.66 -9.46 -1.74
N THR A 35 9.51 -10.09 -1.94
CA THR A 35 8.69 -9.90 -3.14
C THR A 35 7.38 -9.21 -2.78
N PHE A 36 7.07 -8.17 -3.54
CA PHE A 36 5.87 -7.37 -3.38
C PHE A 36 5.09 -7.27 -4.69
N VAL A 37 3.79 -7.05 -4.58
CA VAL A 37 2.98 -6.57 -5.69
C VAL A 37 2.50 -5.17 -5.34
N VAL A 38 2.70 -4.23 -6.26
CA VAL A 38 2.28 -2.84 -6.10
C VAL A 38 1.28 -2.46 -7.17
N ASN A 39 0.19 -1.85 -6.77
CA ASN A 39 -0.85 -1.30 -7.65
C ASN A 39 -1.24 0.11 -7.18
N ARG A 40 -2.08 0.79 -7.97
CA ARG A 40 -2.61 2.11 -7.58
C ARG A 40 -3.59 1.96 -6.42
N GLY A 41 -3.47 2.78 -5.39
CA GLY A 41 -4.47 2.81 -4.31
C GLY A 41 -5.71 3.59 -4.69
N PHE A 42 -6.55 3.86 -3.69
CA PHE A 42 -7.82 4.57 -3.87
C PHE A 42 -7.61 6.07 -3.98
N GLU A 43 -6.67 6.59 -3.19
CA GLU A 43 -6.19 7.96 -3.20
C GLU A 43 -5.02 8.12 -4.19
N ALA A 44 -4.36 9.28 -4.17
CA ALA A 44 -3.13 9.55 -4.93
C ALA A 44 -1.91 8.89 -4.26
N ASN A 45 -2.00 7.58 -4.02
CA ASN A 45 -0.99 6.72 -3.38
C ASN A 45 -0.82 5.39 -4.13
N LEU A 46 0.14 4.57 -3.73
CA LEU A 46 0.24 3.18 -4.17
C LEU A 46 -0.06 2.25 -3.01
N MET A 47 -0.63 1.09 -3.32
CA MET A 47 -0.73 -0.03 -2.38
C MET A 47 0.35 -1.04 -2.68
N MET A 48 1.07 -1.47 -1.64
CA MET A 48 2.13 -2.46 -1.71
C MET A 48 1.80 -3.62 -0.78
N TYR A 49 1.78 -4.81 -1.35
CA TYR A 49 1.45 -6.05 -0.65
C TYR A 49 2.63 -7.00 -0.70
N PRO A 50 3.03 -7.63 0.42
CA PRO A 50 3.84 -8.84 0.36
C PRO A 50 3.14 -9.86 -0.55
N GLU A 51 3.89 -10.59 -1.38
CA GLU A 51 3.34 -11.49 -2.40
C GLU A 51 2.26 -12.44 -1.86
N SER A 52 2.53 -13.09 -0.72
CA SER A 52 1.55 -13.99 -0.08
C SER A 52 0.22 -13.33 0.30
N ILE A 53 0.23 -12.03 0.60
CA ILE A 53 -0.97 -11.26 0.90
C ILE A 53 -1.70 -10.89 -0.39
N TRP A 54 -0.95 -10.49 -1.43
CA TRP A 54 -1.51 -10.25 -2.75
C TRP A 54 -2.24 -11.48 -3.27
N ASP A 55 -1.64 -12.66 -3.21
CA ASP A 55 -2.25 -13.92 -3.67
C ASP A 55 -3.57 -14.20 -2.94
N LYS A 56 -3.60 -13.96 -1.63
CA LYS A 56 -4.82 -14.12 -0.82
C LYS A 56 -5.91 -13.15 -1.25
N ILE A 57 -5.62 -11.86 -1.36
CA ILE A 57 -6.61 -10.83 -1.70
C ILE A 57 -7.08 -10.97 -3.15
N SER A 58 -6.15 -11.13 -4.09
CA SER A 58 -6.44 -11.31 -5.52
C SER A 58 -7.33 -12.52 -5.76
N SER A 59 -7.10 -13.64 -5.06
CA SER A 59 -7.98 -14.81 -5.15
C SER A 59 -9.44 -14.56 -4.72
N GLN A 60 -9.68 -13.57 -3.85
CA GLN A 60 -11.03 -13.16 -3.47
C GLN A 60 -11.65 -12.26 -4.55
N VAL A 61 -10.86 -11.34 -5.11
CA VAL A 61 -11.27 -10.46 -6.21
C VAL A 61 -11.62 -11.28 -7.47
N ASP A 62 -10.87 -12.33 -7.75
CA ASP A 62 -11.08 -13.20 -8.92
C ASP A 62 -12.37 -14.02 -8.85
N LYS A 63 -12.95 -14.19 -7.65
CA LYS A 63 -14.24 -14.87 -7.46
C LYS A 63 -15.43 -13.98 -7.81
N LEU A 64 -15.22 -12.69 -8.07
CA LEU A 64 -16.31 -11.77 -8.38
C LEU A 64 -16.98 -12.12 -9.72
N ASN A 65 -18.31 -12.14 -9.72
CA ASN A 65 -19.11 -12.47 -10.90
C ASN A 65 -18.89 -11.43 -12.02
N GLN A 66 -18.25 -11.86 -13.12
CA GLN A 66 -17.92 -11.02 -14.27
C GLN A 66 -19.14 -10.57 -15.09
N TYR A 67 -20.32 -11.15 -14.91
CA TYR A 67 -21.54 -10.68 -15.58
C TYR A 67 -22.07 -9.38 -14.97
N ILE A 68 -21.73 -9.08 -13.71
CA ILE A 68 -22.11 -7.84 -13.03
C ILE A 68 -21.13 -6.73 -13.43
N LYS A 69 -21.65 -5.64 -14.03
CA LYS A 69 -20.84 -4.50 -14.50
C LYS A 69 -19.95 -3.91 -13.39
N LYS A 70 -20.53 -3.68 -12.20
CA LYS A 70 -19.82 -3.14 -11.03
C LYS A 70 -18.63 -4.00 -10.60
N ASN A 71 -18.76 -5.34 -10.69
CA ASN A 71 -17.68 -6.26 -10.38
C ASN A 71 -16.53 -6.15 -11.38
N ARG A 72 -16.82 -6.08 -12.68
CA ARG A 72 -15.78 -5.89 -13.70
C ARG A 72 -15.05 -4.57 -13.53
N GLU A 73 -15.77 -3.51 -13.19
CA GLU A 73 -15.19 -2.20 -12.88
C GLU A 73 -14.26 -2.31 -11.67
N PHE A 74 -14.72 -2.88 -10.57
CA PHE A 74 -13.90 -3.08 -9.37
C PHE A 74 -12.64 -3.91 -9.66
N VAL A 75 -12.75 -5.04 -10.37
CA VAL A 75 -11.60 -5.88 -10.75
C VAL A 75 -10.58 -5.07 -11.54
N ARG A 76 -11.02 -4.31 -12.56
CA ARG A 76 -10.12 -3.44 -13.33
C ARG A 76 -9.47 -2.37 -12.47
N TYR A 77 -10.22 -1.76 -11.55
CA TYR A 77 -9.69 -0.76 -10.61
C TYR A 77 -8.68 -1.36 -9.64
N PHE A 78 -8.92 -2.58 -9.14
CA PHE A 78 -8.03 -3.28 -8.23
C PHE A 78 -6.71 -3.66 -8.93
N TYR A 79 -6.78 -4.26 -10.11
CA TYR A 79 -5.59 -4.71 -10.84
C TYR A 79 -4.83 -3.60 -11.58
N ARG A 80 -5.33 -2.37 -11.65
CA ARG A 80 -4.69 -1.30 -12.43
C ARG A 80 -3.27 -1.02 -11.92
N GLY A 81 -2.30 -1.20 -12.81
CA GLY A 81 -0.90 -0.97 -12.49
C GLY A 81 -0.27 -2.02 -11.56
N ALA A 82 -0.98 -3.11 -11.22
CA ALA A 82 -0.44 -4.21 -10.45
C ALA A 82 0.86 -4.73 -11.09
N THR A 83 1.97 -4.61 -10.37
CA THR A 83 3.31 -4.96 -10.84
C THR A 83 4.03 -5.70 -9.73
N LYS A 84 4.51 -6.91 -10.05
CA LYS A 84 5.36 -7.69 -9.15
C LYS A 84 6.77 -7.11 -9.17
N MET A 85 7.35 -6.92 -7.98
CA MET A 85 8.68 -6.35 -7.77
C MET A 85 9.40 -7.11 -6.68
N GLU A 86 10.71 -7.19 -6.82
CA GLU A 86 11.59 -7.89 -5.89
C GLU A 86 12.67 -6.93 -5.39
N THR A 87 13.07 -7.08 -4.13
CA THR A 87 14.18 -6.30 -3.58
C THR A 87 15.51 -6.70 -4.20
N ASP A 88 16.38 -5.73 -4.50
CA ASP A 88 17.77 -5.99 -4.82
C ASP A 88 18.60 -6.36 -3.57
N THR A 89 19.88 -6.68 -3.76
CA THR A 89 20.81 -7.02 -2.67
C THR A 89 21.06 -5.88 -1.67
N SER A 90 20.58 -4.67 -1.96
CA SER A 90 20.63 -3.50 -1.09
C SER A 90 19.26 -3.17 -0.47
N GLU A 91 18.33 -4.13 -0.51
CA GLU A 91 16.97 -4.02 0.05
C GLU A 91 16.15 -2.90 -0.61
N ARG A 92 16.41 -2.62 -1.89
CA ARG A 92 15.67 -1.61 -2.66
C ARG A 92 14.72 -2.24 -3.66
N ILE A 93 13.57 -1.61 -3.86
CA ILE A 93 12.63 -1.94 -4.93
C ILE A 93 12.64 -0.84 -6.00
N LEU A 94 12.57 -1.22 -7.27
CA LEU A 94 12.43 -0.26 -8.38
C LEU A 94 10.96 -0.05 -8.69
N ILE A 95 10.41 1.13 -8.36
CA ILE A 95 9.00 1.42 -8.62
C ILE A 95 8.83 1.91 -10.09
N PRO A 96 7.94 1.30 -10.89
CA PRO A 96 7.66 1.76 -12.24
C PRO A 96 7.28 3.23 -12.29
N LYS A 97 7.88 3.97 -13.24
CA LYS A 97 7.66 5.41 -13.41
C LYS A 97 6.17 5.80 -13.48
N LYS A 98 5.34 5.01 -14.17
CA LYS A 98 3.89 5.25 -14.29
C LYS A 98 3.12 5.14 -12.97
N LEU A 99 3.64 4.39 -12.00
CA LEU A 99 3.07 4.32 -10.65
C LEU A 99 3.52 5.52 -9.82
N LEU A 100 4.79 5.91 -9.90
CA LEU A 100 5.30 7.13 -9.28
C LEU A 100 4.55 8.38 -9.75
N GLU A 101 4.37 8.52 -11.07
CA GLU A 101 3.59 9.60 -11.69
C GLU A 101 2.13 9.62 -11.20
N TYR A 102 1.49 8.46 -11.04
CA TYR A 102 0.12 8.37 -10.52
C TYR A 102 0.03 8.86 -9.07
N ALA A 103 0.98 8.43 -8.22
CA ALA A 103 0.99 8.77 -6.80
C ALA A 103 1.61 10.16 -6.51
N GLY A 104 2.01 10.91 -7.54
CA GLY A 104 2.66 12.21 -7.37
C GLY A 104 3.99 12.12 -6.62
N ILE A 105 4.69 10.98 -6.70
CA ILE A 105 5.96 10.75 -6.01
C ILE A 105 7.11 11.20 -6.91
N ASP A 106 7.88 12.17 -6.44
CA ASP A 106 9.15 12.59 -7.05
C ASP A 106 10.35 12.07 -6.25
N LYS A 107 10.51 12.52 -5.00
CA LYS A 107 11.66 12.16 -4.15
C LYS A 107 11.31 11.71 -2.75
N GLU A 108 10.50 12.49 -2.03
CA GLU A 108 10.16 12.21 -0.62
C GLU A 108 8.94 11.30 -0.55
N VAL A 109 9.10 10.21 0.18
CA VAL A 109 8.13 9.11 0.26
C VAL A 109 7.77 8.86 1.70
N VAL A 110 6.49 8.62 1.97
CA VAL A 110 6.06 8.04 3.25
C VAL A 110 5.57 6.62 2.99
N LEU A 111 6.13 5.66 3.73
CA LEU A 111 5.59 4.31 3.81
C LEU A 111 4.71 4.21 5.04
N PHE A 112 3.40 4.05 4.82
CA PHE A 112 2.44 3.83 5.90
C PHE A 112 2.04 2.36 5.93
N ALA A 113 2.57 1.62 6.89
CA ALA A 113 2.31 0.19 7.05
C ALA A 113 1.18 -0.03 8.05
N TYR A 114 0.15 -0.77 7.63
CA TYR A 114 -0.93 -1.18 8.50
C TYR A 114 -1.45 -2.56 8.13
N ASN A 115 -1.67 -3.38 9.16
CA ASN A 115 -2.20 -4.73 9.05
C ASN A 115 -1.33 -5.67 8.20
N ASP A 116 -1.64 -5.80 6.92
CA ASP A 116 -1.02 -6.75 5.99
C ASP A 116 -0.50 -6.08 4.70
N ARG A 117 -0.53 -4.74 4.66
CA ARG A 117 -0.16 -3.94 3.49
C ARG A 117 0.57 -2.67 3.88
N ILE A 118 1.13 -2.03 2.87
CA ILE A 118 1.87 -0.79 2.99
C ILE A 118 1.33 0.16 1.94
N GLU A 119 0.96 1.36 2.35
CA GLU A 119 0.73 2.45 1.42
C GLU A 119 2.04 3.19 1.13
N VAL A 120 2.23 3.59 -0.11
CA VAL A 120 3.37 4.36 -0.59
C VAL A 120 2.86 5.71 -1.07
N TRP A 121 3.21 6.75 -0.34
CA TRP A 121 2.74 8.11 -0.58
C TRP A 121 3.89 9.01 -1.01
N SER A 122 3.58 10.07 -1.76
CA SER A 122 4.44 11.24 -1.74
C SER A 122 4.26 11.94 -0.39
N LYS A 123 5.33 12.51 0.16
CA LYS A 123 5.24 13.20 1.45
C LYS A 123 4.17 14.30 1.44
N ALA A 124 4.12 15.08 0.36
CA ALA A 124 3.13 16.15 0.20
C ALA A 124 1.68 15.64 0.20
N ASN A 125 1.38 14.53 -0.50
CA ASN A 125 0.03 13.97 -0.50
C ASN A 125 -0.35 13.38 0.86
N TYR A 126 0.60 12.75 1.55
CA TYR A 126 0.38 12.20 2.88
C TYR A 126 0.08 13.30 3.90
N ASP A 127 0.93 14.34 3.94
CA ASP A 127 0.75 15.49 4.83
C ASP A 127 -0.57 16.23 4.55
N ALA A 128 -1.02 16.29 3.29
CA ALA A 128 -2.30 16.87 2.92
C ALA A 128 -3.49 16.06 3.46
N VAL A 129 -3.42 14.73 3.44
CA VAL A 129 -4.44 13.86 4.04
C VAL A 129 -4.46 14.01 5.56
N LEU A 130 -3.31 14.14 6.21
CA LEU A 130 -3.22 14.41 7.65
C LEU A 130 -3.72 15.81 8.02
N ALA A 131 -3.51 16.81 7.17
CA ALA A 131 -4.02 18.16 7.42
C ALA A 131 -5.54 18.26 7.23
N ASP A 132 -6.10 17.38 6.40
CA ASP A 132 -7.54 17.15 6.23
C ASP A 132 -8.04 16.03 7.16
N GLU A 133 -7.25 15.65 8.18
CA GLU A 133 -7.71 14.74 9.22
C GLU A 133 -9.02 15.31 9.75
N PRO A 134 -10.13 14.55 9.67
CA PRO A 134 -11.41 15.06 10.11
C PRO A 134 -11.22 15.60 11.52
N PHE A 135 -11.84 16.74 11.84
CA PHE A 135 -12.01 17.21 13.23
C PHE A 135 -12.78 16.20 14.11
N ASP A 136 -12.99 15.00 13.57
CA ASP A 136 -14.02 14.03 13.72
C ASP A 136 -13.41 12.60 13.60
N PHE A 137 -12.12 12.44 13.94
CA PHE A 137 -11.63 11.09 14.24
C PHE A 137 -12.46 10.46 15.38
N SER A 138 -13.03 11.28 16.26
CA SER A 138 -13.94 10.87 17.32
C SER A 138 -15.26 10.30 16.79
N ASP A 139 -16.03 11.00 15.94
CA ASP A 139 -17.32 10.48 15.47
C ASP A 139 -17.10 9.38 14.43
N LEU A 140 -16.01 9.40 13.65
CA LEU A 140 -15.61 8.22 12.86
C LEU A 140 -15.31 7.01 13.75
N ALA A 141 -14.60 7.20 14.86
CA ALA A 141 -14.35 6.13 15.82
C ALA A 141 -15.65 5.65 16.48
N GLU A 142 -16.60 6.54 16.78
CA GLU A 142 -17.92 6.17 17.29
C GLU A 142 -18.73 5.37 16.26
N ASP A 143 -18.83 5.84 15.02
CA ASP A 143 -19.55 5.18 13.95
C ASP A 143 -19.02 3.76 13.68
N VAL A 144 -17.69 3.63 13.67
CA VAL A 144 -17.02 2.36 13.32
C VAL A 144 -16.90 1.44 14.52
N LEU A 145 -16.48 1.93 15.70
CA LEU A 145 -16.19 1.11 16.88
C LEU A 145 -17.34 1.03 17.87
N GLY A 146 -18.19 2.05 17.96
CA GLY A 146 -19.34 2.09 18.89
C GLY A 146 -20.38 1.01 18.61
N ASN A 147 -20.40 0.46 17.38
CA ASN A 147 -21.29 -0.62 16.98
C ASN A 147 -20.68 -2.03 17.09
N ILE A 148 -19.40 -2.16 17.51
CA ILE A 148 -18.68 -3.45 17.52
C ILE A 148 -19.09 -4.35 18.69
N ASP A 149 -19.70 -3.80 19.75
CA ASP A 149 -20.13 -4.56 20.94
C ASP A 149 -21.47 -5.31 20.80
N GLN A 150 -22.02 -5.48 19.58
CA GLN A 150 -23.28 -6.21 19.34
C GLN A 150 -23.14 -7.55 18.57
N ILE A 151 -21.95 -8.13 18.43
CA ILE A 151 -21.74 -9.41 17.73
C ILE A 151 -21.10 -10.47 18.65
#